data_AF-A0A1I7WZ47-F1
#
_entry.id   AF-A0A1I7WZ47-F1
#
_cell.length_a   1.000
_cell.length_b   1.000
_cell.length_c   1.000
_cell.angle_alpha   90.00
_cell.angle_beta   90.00
_cell.angle_gamma   90.00
#
_symmetry.space_group_name_H-M   'P 1'
#
loop_
_entity.id
_entity.type
_entity.pdbx_description
1 polymer ?
#
loop_
_entity_poly.entity_id
_entity_poly.type
_entity_poly.pdbx_seq_one_letter_code
_entity_poly.pdbx_strand_id
1 'polypeptide(L)'
;MRSLACLHSFCITCWRSHIEAKIAEGVASRLECMDPSCCLLCPSEFVLRILDKAHFRARYERFIFRDYVTSHPQLKFCVGKDCQSVIRSKEKKPKRVTCSICDASFCVTCGVDYHAPTSCETIKQWLLKCADDSETANYIRNVRFHFYIYIFKTGKHMAYTYPFAYFMENGARKELWQVPVGRPSRDNPSASDNPR
;
A
#
# COMPACT_ATOMS: atom_id res chain seq x y z
N MET A 1 15.63 -40.44 -8.80
CA MET A 1 14.53 -39.61 -9.35
C MET A 1 13.70 -39.08 -8.18
N ARG A 2 12.91 -38.02 -8.36
CA ARG A 2 12.02 -37.45 -7.34
C ARG A 2 10.63 -37.24 -7.95
N SER A 3 9.59 -37.53 -7.18
CA SER A 3 8.20 -37.36 -7.57
C SER A 3 7.40 -36.57 -6.53
N LEU A 4 6.30 -35.97 -6.98
CA LEU A 4 5.27 -35.35 -6.16
C LEU A 4 4.09 -36.31 -5.98
N ALA A 5 3.03 -35.86 -5.29
CA ALA A 5 1.79 -36.62 -5.13
C ALA A 5 1.06 -36.91 -6.46
N CYS A 6 1.34 -36.16 -7.54
CA CYS A 6 0.83 -36.44 -8.88
C CYS A 6 1.55 -37.60 -9.59
N LEU A 7 2.53 -38.24 -8.94
CA LEU A 7 3.30 -39.38 -9.44
C LEU A 7 4.22 -39.11 -10.64
N HIS A 8 4.20 -37.91 -11.22
CA HIS A 8 5.19 -37.48 -12.20
C HIS A 8 6.59 -37.45 -11.56
N SER A 9 7.54 -38.15 -12.20
CA SER A 9 8.88 -38.37 -11.70
C SER A 9 9.90 -37.80 -12.65
N PHE A 10 10.86 -37.06 -12.11
CA PHE A 10 11.91 -36.44 -12.89
C PHE A 10 13.26 -36.55 -12.20
N CYS A 11 14.32 -36.30 -12.96
CA CYS A 11 15.68 -36.30 -12.46
C CYS A 11 15.92 -35.14 -11.47
N ILE A 12 16.84 -35.31 -10.52
CA ILE A 12 17.10 -34.27 -9.50
C ILE A 12 17.66 -32.99 -10.13
N THR A 13 18.47 -33.12 -11.18
CA THR A 13 19.01 -31.99 -11.94
C THR A 13 17.91 -31.24 -12.69
N CYS A 14 16.97 -31.97 -13.30
CA CYS A 14 15.77 -31.42 -13.96
C CYS A 14 14.95 -30.57 -12.98
N TRP A 15 14.64 -31.13 -11.81
CA TRP A 15 13.92 -30.43 -10.74
C TRP A 15 14.67 -29.18 -10.28
N ARG A 16 15.98 -29.28 -10.06
CA ARG A 16 16.80 -28.13 -9.64
C ARG A 16 16.74 -27.01 -10.68
N SER A 17 16.99 -27.32 -11.95
CA SER A 17 16.94 -26.32 -13.03
C SER A 17 15.57 -25.66 -13.16
N HIS A 18 14.48 -26.43 -13.10
CA HIS A 18 13.12 -25.90 -13.12
C HIS A 18 12.84 -24.96 -11.94
N ILE A 19 13.20 -25.39 -10.72
CA ILE A 19 12.99 -24.59 -9.52
C ILE A 19 13.82 -23.30 -9.57
N GLU A 20 15.09 -23.39 -9.91
CA GLU A 20 15.98 -22.21 -10.04
C GLU A 20 15.45 -21.22 -11.08
N ALA A 21 14.98 -21.71 -12.24
CA ALA A 21 14.34 -20.88 -13.27
C ALA A 21 13.08 -20.16 -12.75
N LYS A 22 12.18 -20.88 -12.07
CA LYS A 22 10.97 -20.28 -11.50
C LYS A 22 11.25 -19.25 -10.41
N ILE A 23 12.30 -19.45 -9.62
CA ILE A 23 12.77 -18.46 -8.63
C ILE A 23 13.38 -17.23 -9.32
N ALA A 24 14.10 -17.42 -10.43
CA ALA A 24 14.65 -16.32 -11.22
C ALA A 24 13.55 -15.46 -11.85
N GLU A 25 12.51 -16.10 -12.41
CA GLU A 25 11.30 -15.48 -12.96
C GLU A 25 10.44 -14.72 -11.91
N GLY A 26 10.65 -15.00 -10.62
CA GLY A 26 9.90 -14.36 -9.53
C GLY A 26 8.54 -14.99 -9.23
N VAL A 27 8.27 -16.19 -9.74
CA VAL A 27 7.01 -16.94 -9.56
C VAL A 27 7.14 -18.09 -8.55
N ALA A 28 8.08 -17.97 -7.62
CA ALA A 28 8.46 -19.04 -6.69
C ALA A 28 7.30 -19.55 -5.80
N SER A 29 6.32 -18.71 -5.48
CA SER A 29 5.18 -19.08 -4.63
C SER A 29 4.13 -19.95 -5.33
N ARG A 30 4.15 -20.01 -6.67
CA ARG A 30 3.22 -20.80 -7.51
C ARG A 30 3.97 -21.86 -8.31
N LEU A 31 4.99 -22.44 -7.71
CA LEU A 31 5.82 -23.45 -8.37
C LEU A 31 5.00 -24.74 -8.53
N GLU A 32 4.77 -25.13 -9.78
CA GLU A 32 3.98 -26.32 -10.15
C GLU A 32 4.87 -27.46 -10.66
N CYS A 33 4.27 -28.63 -10.83
CA CYS A 33 4.87 -29.78 -11.50
C CYS A 33 5.42 -29.39 -12.89
N MET A 34 6.49 -30.07 -13.33
CA MET A 34 7.07 -29.83 -14.66
C MET A 34 6.21 -30.40 -15.81
N ASP A 35 5.24 -31.27 -15.50
CA ASP A 35 4.33 -31.79 -16.52
C ASP A 35 3.33 -30.68 -16.93
N PRO A 36 3.25 -30.30 -18.22
CA PRO A 36 2.39 -29.21 -18.68
C PRO A 36 0.89 -29.44 -18.44
N SER A 37 0.46 -30.69 -18.30
CA SER A 37 -0.93 -31.04 -18.03
C SER A 37 -1.27 -31.07 -16.54
N CYS A 38 -0.29 -30.80 -15.67
CA CYS A 38 -0.42 -30.94 -14.22
C CYS A 38 -0.34 -29.58 -13.51
N CYS A 39 -1.40 -29.22 -12.78
CA CYS A 39 -1.45 -27.99 -11.97
C CYS A 39 -1.11 -28.24 -10.49
N LEU A 40 -0.45 -29.36 -10.15
CA LEU A 40 -0.10 -29.66 -8.76
C LEU A 40 1.01 -28.73 -8.29
N LEU A 41 0.74 -27.96 -7.24
CA LEU A 41 1.74 -27.12 -6.58
C LEU A 41 2.77 -27.95 -5.82
N CYS A 42 4.03 -27.55 -5.95
CA CYS A 42 5.15 -28.11 -5.23
C CYS A 42 5.13 -27.65 -3.77
N PRO A 43 5.10 -28.58 -2.79
CA PRO A 43 5.22 -28.23 -1.38
C PRO A 43 6.57 -27.56 -1.07
N SER A 44 6.59 -26.59 -0.16
CA SER A 44 7.83 -25.90 0.23
C SER A 44 8.92 -26.84 0.72
N GLU A 45 8.56 -27.86 1.50
CA GLU A 45 9.49 -28.90 1.96
C GLU A 45 10.13 -29.70 0.82
N PHE A 46 9.43 -29.86 -0.30
CA PHE A 46 10.00 -30.51 -1.49
C PHE A 46 11.03 -29.60 -2.15
N VAL A 47 10.67 -28.33 -2.37
CA VAL A 47 11.56 -27.32 -2.99
C VAL A 47 12.84 -27.13 -2.19
N LEU A 48 12.71 -26.94 -0.87
CA LEU A 48 13.84 -26.70 0.04
C LEU A 48 14.81 -27.88 0.16
N ARG A 49 14.37 -29.11 -0.14
CA ARG A 49 15.24 -30.30 -0.19
C ARG A 49 16.02 -30.43 -1.50
N ILE A 50 15.57 -29.76 -2.56
CA ILE A 50 16.22 -29.80 -3.89
C ILE A 50 17.21 -28.65 -4.05
N LEU A 51 16.90 -27.50 -3.47
CA LEU A 51 17.80 -26.34 -3.45
C LEU A 51 19.02 -26.60 -2.56
N ASP A 52 20.19 -26.68 -3.20
CA ASP A 52 21.50 -26.78 -2.56
C ASP A 52 22.19 -25.42 -2.41
N LYS A 53 22.01 -24.53 -3.38
CA LYS A 53 22.59 -23.18 -3.38
C LYS A 53 21.87 -22.24 -2.40
N ALA A 54 22.62 -21.72 -1.43
CA ALA A 54 22.10 -20.84 -0.37
C ALA A 54 21.36 -19.60 -0.90
N HIS A 55 21.83 -18.96 -1.98
CA HIS A 55 21.20 -17.76 -2.52
C HIS A 55 19.82 -18.03 -3.13
N PHE A 56 19.62 -19.16 -3.81
CA PHE A 56 18.30 -19.56 -4.32
C PHE A 56 17.35 -19.89 -3.17
N ARG A 57 17.85 -20.58 -2.15
CA ARG A 57 17.07 -20.88 -0.94
C ARG A 57 16.58 -19.62 -0.25
N ALA A 58 17.48 -18.66 0.03
CA ALA A 58 17.13 -17.40 0.66
C ALA A 58 16.12 -16.59 -0.19
N ARG A 59 16.28 -16.60 -1.52
CA ARG A 59 15.36 -15.95 -2.45
C ARG A 59 13.98 -16.61 -2.45
N TYR A 60 13.92 -17.93 -2.41
CA TYR A 60 12.66 -18.69 -2.31
C TYR A 60 11.92 -18.40 -1.01
N GLU A 61 12.61 -18.49 0.14
CA GLU A 61 12.03 -18.19 1.45
C GLU A 61 11.51 -16.75 1.52
N ARG A 62 12.24 -15.79 0.94
CA ARG A 62 11.78 -14.39 0.83
C ARG A 62 10.50 -14.24 0.01
N PHE A 63 10.36 -14.97 -1.11
CA PHE A 63 9.14 -14.94 -1.91
C PHE A 63 7.95 -15.52 -1.15
N ILE A 64 8.11 -16.68 -0.50
CA ILE A 64 7.05 -17.28 0.30
C ILE A 64 6.62 -16.37 1.44
N PHE A 65 7.59 -15.79 2.16
CA PHE A 65 7.27 -14.85 3.23
C PHE A 65 6.52 -13.64 2.71
N ARG A 66 6.92 -13.10 1.56
CA ARG A 66 6.23 -11.98 0.91
C ARG A 66 4.80 -12.33 0.53
N ASP A 67 4.56 -13.49 -0.07
CA ASP A 67 3.21 -13.93 -0.43
C ASP A 67 2.33 -14.17 0.79
N TYR A 68 2.90 -14.74 1.86
CA TYR A 68 2.18 -14.91 3.13
C TYR A 68 1.76 -13.56 3.72
N VAL A 69 2.68 -12.59 3.79
CA VAL A 69 2.38 -11.26 4.34
C VAL A 69 1.38 -10.50 3.47
N THR A 70 1.51 -10.57 2.15
CA THR A 70 0.62 -9.83 1.22
C THR A 70 -0.79 -10.41 1.15
N SER A 71 -0.93 -11.73 1.28
CA SER A 71 -2.24 -12.41 1.33
C SER A 71 -2.92 -12.28 2.69
N HIS A 72 -2.17 -12.08 3.78
CA HIS A 72 -2.76 -11.99 5.11
C HIS A 72 -3.52 -10.66 5.30
N PRO A 73 -4.82 -10.69 5.64
CA PRO A 73 -5.65 -9.48 5.79
C PRO A 73 -5.20 -8.43 6.81
N GLN A 74 -4.35 -8.82 7.75
CA GLN A 74 -3.92 -7.97 8.88
C GLN A 74 -2.44 -7.57 8.79
N LEU A 75 -1.69 -8.10 7.83
CA LEU A 75 -0.26 -7.84 7.68
C LEU A 75 -0.01 -6.98 6.45
N LYS A 76 0.96 -6.06 6.58
CA LYS A 76 1.42 -5.20 5.50
C LYS A 76 2.91 -4.95 5.61
N PHE A 77 3.59 -4.91 4.48
CA PHE A 77 4.98 -4.46 4.44
C PHE A 77 5.06 -2.95 4.69
N CYS A 78 6.14 -2.53 5.36
CA CYS A 78 6.51 -1.13 5.43
C CYS A 78 6.85 -0.59 4.04
N VAL A 79 6.52 0.68 3.81
CA VAL A 79 6.81 1.40 2.55
C VAL A 79 8.12 2.18 2.60
N GLY A 80 8.81 2.16 3.75
CA GLY A 80 10.12 2.78 3.91
C GLY A 80 11.16 2.14 2.98
N LYS A 81 12.06 2.95 2.44
CA LYS A 81 13.18 2.49 1.60
C LYS A 81 14.03 1.50 2.40
N ASP A 82 14.31 0.36 1.79
CA ASP A 82 15.10 -0.75 2.37
C ASP A 82 14.57 -1.30 3.72
N CYS A 83 13.33 -0.96 4.09
CA CYS A 83 12.70 -1.46 5.31
C CYS A 83 11.91 -2.75 5.02
N GLN A 84 12.31 -3.85 5.65
CA GLN A 84 11.63 -5.15 5.53
C GLN A 84 10.65 -5.43 6.69
N SER A 85 10.33 -4.42 7.49
CA SER A 85 9.42 -4.60 8.62
C SER A 85 7.99 -4.87 8.15
N VAL A 86 7.26 -5.64 8.96
CA VAL A 86 5.86 -5.97 8.73
C VAL A 86 5.02 -5.33 9.82
N ILE A 87 4.00 -4.59 9.42
CA ILE A 87 3.04 -3.93 10.29
C ILE A 87 1.80 -4.80 10.40
N ARG A 88 1.36 -5.06 11.65
CA ARG A 88 0.10 -5.75 11.94
C ARG A 88 -0.99 -4.74 12.32
N SER A 89 -2.09 -4.74 11.57
CA SER A 89 -3.30 -3.99 11.91
C SER A 89 -4.42 -4.92 12.35
N LYS A 90 -5.01 -4.66 13.52
CA LYS A 90 -6.16 -5.42 14.03
C LYS A 90 -7.42 -5.19 13.18
N GLU A 91 -7.55 -4.00 12.60
CA GLU A 91 -8.73 -3.58 11.84
C GLU A 91 -8.37 -3.34 10.37
N LYS A 92 -9.28 -3.73 9.46
CA LYS A 92 -9.20 -3.44 8.02
C LYS A 92 -9.73 -2.04 7.70
N LYS A 93 -9.24 -1.01 8.40
CA LYS A 93 -9.66 0.38 8.18
C LYS A 93 -8.47 1.25 7.81
N PRO A 94 -8.66 2.29 6.98
CA PRO A 94 -7.63 3.28 6.71
C PRO A 94 -7.20 3.95 8.02
N LYS A 95 -5.96 3.72 8.43
CA LYS A 95 -5.36 4.31 9.64
C LYS A 95 -3.92 4.70 9.34
N ARG A 96 -3.47 5.79 9.95
CA ARG A 96 -2.06 6.16 9.96
C ARG A 96 -1.32 5.16 10.84
N VAL A 97 -0.26 4.58 10.29
CA VAL A 97 0.71 3.76 11.02
C VAL A 97 2.09 4.36 10.81
N THR A 98 2.94 4.23 11.82
CA THR A 98 4.35 4.65 11.77
C THR A 98 5.21 3.43 12.03
N CYS A 99 6.16 3.17 11.13
CA CYS A 99 7.12 2.09 11.31
C CYS A 99 8.07 2.43 12.46
N SER A 100 8.28 1.51 13.39
CA SER A 100 9.19 1.69 14.53
C SER A 100 10.68 1.57 14.16
N ILE A 101 11.01 1.18 12.93
CA ILE A 101 12.39 0.96 12.47
C ILE A 101 12.89 2.13 11.62
N CYS A 102 12.04 2.63 10.71
CA CYS A 102 12.45 3.65 9.73
C CYS A 102 11.59 4.92 9.78
N ASP A 103 10.71 5.05 10.77
CA ASP A 103 9.81 6.20 11.01
C ASP A 103 8.86 6.58 9.87
N ALA A 104 8.85 5.79 8.79
CA ALA A 104 7.95 5.96 7.67
C ALA A 104 6.50 5.86 8.15
N SER A 105 5.70 6.86 7.79
CA SER A 105 4.31 6.99 8.23
C SER A 105 3.37 6.97 7.03
N PHE A 106 2.42 6.04 7.02
CA PHE A 106 1.59 5.78 5.85
C PHE A 106 0.21 5.21 6.23
N CYS A 107 -0.69 5.12 5.25
CA CYS A 107 -1.98 4.46 5.38
C CYS A 107 -1.81 2.94 5.32
N VAL A 108 -2.21 2.24 6.38
CA VAL A 108 -2.06 0.77 6.44
C VAL A 108 -2.87 0.01 5.38
N THR A 109 -3.90 0.62 4.80
CA THR A 109 -4.74 -0.07 3.80
C THR A 109 -4.15 -0.01 2.40
N CYS A 110 -3.74 1.18 1.94
CA CYS A 110 -3.29 1.41 0.56
C CYS A 110 -1.77 1.67 0.43
N GLY A 111 -1.05 1.84 1.53
CA GLY A 111 0.41 2.04 1.53
C GLY A 111 0.88 3.45 1.17
N VAL A 112 -0.01 4.36 0.73
CA VAL A 112 0.37 5.75 0.44
C VAL A 112 0.29 6.62 1.70
N ASP A 113 0.68 7.89 1.59
CA ASP A 113 0.55 8.85 2.69
C ASP A 113 -0.87 8.87 3.26
N TYR A 114 -0.98 8.97 4.60
CA TYR A 114 -2.29 8.96 5.24
C TYR A 114 -3.11 10.19 4.81
N HIS A 115 -4.30 9.90 4.30
CA HIS A 115 -5.04 10.80 3.41
C HIS A 115 -6.47 11.10 3.92
N ALA A 116 -6.71 11.06 5.24
CA ALA A 116 -8.02 11.44 5.76
C ALA A 116 -8.33 12.93 5.48
N PRO A 117 -9.60 13.29 5.20
CA PRO A 117 -10.82 12.48 5.23
C PRO A 117 -11.08 11.69 3.93
N THR A 118 -10.22 11.81 2.92
CA THR A 118 -10.37 11.13 1.62
C THR A 118 -10.24 9.61 1.76
N SER A 119 -11.00 8.88 0.94
CA SER A 119 -10.93 7.42 0.89
C SER A 119 -9.66 6.92 0.18
N CYS A 120 -9.25 5.66 0.45
CA CYS A 120 -8.14 5.03 -0.25
C CYS A 120 -8.36 4.93 -1.77
N GLU A 121 -9.61 4.79 -2.21
CA GLU A 121 -9.93 4.68 -3.63
C GLU A 121 -9.73 6.03 -4.32
N THR A 122 -10.27 7.11 -3.73
CA THR A 122 -10.16 8.45 -4.29
C THR A 122 -8.71 8.91 -4.41
N ILE A 123 -7.87 8.66 -3.39
CA ILE A 123 -6.44 9.02 -3.46
C ILE A 123 -5.70 8.21 -4.53
N LYS A 124 -6.08 6.94 -4.73
CA LYS A 124 -5.47 6.08 -5.75
C LYS A 124 -5.79 6.58 -7.16
N GLN A 125 -7.06 6.90 -7.44
CA GLN A 125 -7.47 7.47 -8.72
C GLN A 125 -6.78 8.81 -8.98
N TRP A 126 -6.64 9.66 -7.95
CA TRP A 126 -5.89 10.90 -8.04
C TRP A 126 -4.42 10.69 -8.43
N LEU A 127 -3.73 9.77 -7.74
CA LEU A 127 -2.32 9.47 -8.03
C LEU A 127 -2.13 8.89 -9.44
N LEU A 128 -3.07 8.08 -9.91
CA LEU A 128 -3.08 7.57 -11.29
C LEU A 128 -3.21 8.72 -12.30
N LYS A 129 -4.16 9.64 -12.07
CA LYS A 129 -4.32 10.82 -12.93
C LYS A 129 -3.07 11.71 -12.93
N CYS A 130 -2.46 11.96 -11.76
CA CYS A 130 -1.21 12.72 -11.68
C CYS A 130 -0.03 12.06 -12.38
N ALA A 131 -0.05 10.73 -12.53
CA ALA A 131 0.98 10.01 -13.29
C ALA A 131 0.75 10.10 -14.81
N ASP A 132 -0.51 10.18 -15.24
CA ASP A 132 -0.92 10.28 -16.65
C ASP A 132 -0.78 11.70 -17.21
N ASP A 133 -1.02 12.73 -16.38
CA ASP A 133 -0.86 14.15 -16.73
C ASP A 133 0.63 14.56 -16.79
N SER A 134 1.37 14.05 -17.79
CA SER A 134 2.77 14.37 -18.03
C SER A 134 2.91 15.73 -18.75
N GLU A 135 3.25 16.75 -17.96
CA GLU A 135 3.99 18.02 -18.22
C GLU A 135 3.65 19.01 -17.09
N THR A 136 2.42 19.01 -16.57
CA THR A 136 1.99 19.87 -15.44
C THR A 136 2.34 19.30 -14.05
N ALA A 137 2.46 17.97 -13.92
CA ALA A 137 2.75 17.30 -12.64
C ALA A 137 4.16 17.59 -12.08
N ASN A 138 5.10 18.06 -12.91
CA ASN A 138 6.45 18.41 -12.46
C ASN A 138 6.48 19.62 -11.51
N TYR A 139 5.52 20.55 -11.61
CA TYR A 139 5.47 21.73 -10.72
C TYR A 139 5.01 21.36 -9.29
N ILE A 140 4.34 20.21 -9.12
CA ILE A 140 3.75 19.76 -7.85
C ILE A 140 4.76 18.97 -7.01
N ARG A 141 5.83 18.44 -7.63
CA ARG A 141 6.78 17.50 -6.97
C ARG A 141 7.63 18.11 -5.85
N ASN A 142 7.76 19.43 -5.77
CA ASN A 142 8.62 20.11 -4.79
C ASN A 142 7.88 20.94 -3.74
N VAL A 143 6.55 20.83 -3.64
CA VAL A 143 5.81 21.56 -2.62
C VAL A 143 5.46 20.60 -1.48
N ARG A 144 6.01 20.87 -0.29
CA ARG A 144 5.57 20.27 0.96
C ARG A 144 4.12 20.75 1.21
N PHE A 145 3.14 20.06 0.65
CA PHE A 145 1.74 20.45 0.82
C PHE A 145 1.33 20.21 2.27
N HIS A 146 1.22 21.30 3.04
CA HIS A 146 0.32 21.33 4.17
C HIS A 146 -1.10 21.23 3.61
N PHE A 147 -1.70 20.06 3.72
CA PHE A 147 -3.05 19.76 3.25
C PHE A 147 -4.08 20.60 4.02
N TYR A 148 -4.44 21.77 3.51
CA TYR A 148 -5.65 22.48 3.93
C TYR A 148 -6.81 22.05 3.03
N ILE A 149 -7.80 21.42 3.64
CA ILE A 149 -9.06 21.05 2.97
C ILE A 149 -10.01 22.22 3.18
N TYR A 150 -10.37 22.89 2.10
CA TYR A 150 -11.36 23.95 2.14
C TYR A 150 -12.75 23.34 1.96
N ILE A 151 -13.63 23.54 2.95
CA ILE A 151 -15.03 23.09 2.91
C ILE A 151 -15.89 24.29 2.52
N PHE A 152 -16.54 24.24 1.36
CA PHE A 152 -17.56 25.23 0.98
C PHE A 152 -18.95 24.61 1.11
N LYS A 153 -19.87 25.35 1.74
CA LYS A 153 -21.29 24.98 1.84
C LYS A 153 -22.08 25.85 0.85
N THR A 154 -22.42 25.30 -0.31
CA THR A 154 -23.36 25.95 -1.25
C THR A 154 -24.73 25.28 -1.13
N GLY A 155 -25.61 25.87 -0.33
CA GLY A 155 -27.02 25.50 -0.24
C GLY A 155 -27.29 24.05 0.21
N LYS A 156 -27.37 23.11 -0.74
CA LYS A 156 -27.78 21.70 -0.53
C LYS A 156 -26.73 20.65 -0.94
N HIS A 157 -25.53 21.04 -1.38
CA HIS A 157 -24.49 20.08 -1.76
C HIS A 157 -23.14 20.43 -1.08
N MET A 158 -22.49 19.41 -0.50
CA MET A 158 -21.09 19.50 -0.11
C MET A 158 -20.24 19.23 -1.35
N ALA A 159 -19.50 20.24 -1.81
CA ALA A 159 -18.55 20.07 -2.90
C ALA A 159 -17.12 20.00 -2.32
N TYR A 160 -16.38 18.96 -2.70
CA TYR A 160 -14.99 18.77 -2.32
C TYR A 160 -14.10 19.32 -3.43
N THR A 161 -13.40 20.43 -3.18
CA THR A 161 -12.35 20.91 -4.08
C THR A 161 -11.00 20.67 -3.44
N TYR A 162 -10.29 19.64 -3.90
CA TYR A 162 -8.86 19.45 -3.65
C TYR A 162 -8.06 20.30 -4.64
N PRO A 163 -6.84 20.75 -4.30
CA PRO A 163 -6.29 22.04 -4.69
C PRO A 163 -5.87 22.12 -6.16
N PHE A 164 -6.85 22.28 -7.04
CA PHE A 164 -6.77 22.98 -8.31
C PHE A 164 -8.07 23.76 -8.46
N ALA A 165 -8.21 24.83 -7.68
CA ALA A 165 -9.17 25.89 -7.96
C ALA A 165 -8.41 27.22 -8.04
N TYR A 166 -7.41 27.26 -8.92
CA TYR A 166 -6.89 28.52 -9.47
C TYR A 166 -6.56 28.29 -10.93
N PHE A 167 -7.60 28.23 -11.74
CA PHE A 167 -7.80 29.11 -12.89
C PHE A 167 -9.10 28.66 -13.54
N MET A 168 -10.06 29.58 -13.66
CA MET A 168 -11.19 29.62 -14.59
C MET A 168 -12.27 30.50 -13.91
N GLU A 169 -12.03 31.81 -13.90
CA GLU A 169 -13.05 32.86 -14.00
C GLU A 169 -12.34 34.22 -13.85
N ASN A 170 -12.43 35.06 -14.90
CA ASN A 170 -12.02 36.47 -14.81
C ASN A 170 -12.95 37.18 -13.82
N GLY A 171 -12.54 37.31 -12.56
CA GLY A 171 -13.37 37.90 -11.51
C GLY A 171 -12.60 38.23 -10.24
N ALA A 172 -13.11 39.19 -9.47
CA ALA A 172 -12.45 39.78 -8.31
C ALA A 172 -12.15 38.78 -7.18
N ARG A 173 -10.99 38.99 -6.53
CA ARG A 173 -10.40 38.19 -5.45
C ARG A 173 -11.37 38.06 -4.27
N LYS A 174 -11.81 36.84 -3.94
CA LYS A 174 -12.67 36.58 -2.75
C LYS A 174 -11.80 36.35 -1.51
N GLU A 175 -12.21 36.91 -0.38
CA GLU A 175 -11.49 36.85 0.90
C GLU A 175 -11.51 35.43 1.50
N LEU A 176 -10.33 35.00 1.97
CA LEU A 176 -10.07 33.68 2.54
C LEU A 176 -10.17 33.74 4.07
N TRP A 177 -11.04 32.93 4.67
CA TRP A 177 -11.10 32.77 6.13
C TRP A 177 -10.35 31.50 6.57
N GLN A 178 -9.38 31.66 7.47
CA GLN A 178 -8.66 30.56 8.11
C GLN A 178 -9.45 30.09 9.33
N VAL A 179 -9.76 28.79 9.44
CA VAL A 179 -10.30 28.20 10.67
C VAL A 179 -9.17 27.45 11.38
N PRO A 180 -8.81 27.81 12.62
CA PRO A 180 -7.76 27.11 13.37
C PRO A 180 -8.23 25.70 13.77
N VAL A 181 -7.43 24.69 13.46
CA VAL A 181 -7.69 23.30 13.84
C VAL A 181 -7.21 23.09 15.29
N GLY A 182 -8.06 23.44 16.24
CA GLY A 182 -7.84 23.21 17.67
C GLY A 182 -8.20 21.77 18.09
N ARG A 183 -7.30 21.14 18.85
CA ARG A 183 -7.53 19.89 19.59
C ARG A 183 -8.68 20.11 20.59
N PRO A 184 -9.62 19.17 20.81
CA PRO A 184 -10.63 19.36 21.86
C PRO A 184 -9.94 19.14 23.22
N SER A 185 -9.59 20.23 23.91
CA SER A 185 -9.33 20.19 25.33
C SER A 185 -10.66 19.98 26.04
N ARG A 186 -10.75 18.89 26.82
CA ARG A 186 -11.68 18.81 27.95
C ARG A 186 -11.34 19.98 28.88
N ASP A 187 -12.37 20.48 29.55
CA ASP A 187 -12.35 21.58 30.51
C ASP A 187 -12.70 22.95 29.88
N ASN A 188 -13.99 23.29 29.90
CA ASN A 188 -14.41 24.42 30.73
C ASN A 188 -15.92 24.39 31.05
N PRO A 189 -16.32 24.84 32.25
CA PRO A 189 -17.69 24.83 32.73
C PRO A 189 -18.49 26.06 32.26
N SER A 190 -19.81 25.86 32.24
CA SER A 190 -20.89 26.84 32.45
C SER A 190 -20.80 28.22 31.76
N ALA A 191 -21.63 28.40 30.74
CA ALA A 191 -22.30 29.68 30.49
C ALA A 191 -23.79 29.38 30.29
N SER A 192 -24.54 29.37 31.39
CA SER A 192 -25.98 29.56 31.36
C SER A 192 -26.26 31.07 31.21
N ASP A 193 -27.45 31.33 30.67
CA ASP A 193 -28.23 32.56 30.83
C ASP A 193 -27.97 33.72 29.84
N ASN A 194 -28.71 33.61 28.74
CA ASN A 194 -29.46 34.73 28.12
C ASN A 194 -30.71 35.01 29.00
N PRO A 195 -31.56 36.06 28.83
CA PRO A 195 -31.45 37.32 28.07
C PRO A 195 -31.93 38.58 28.86
N ARG A 196 -31.57 39.79 28.38
CA ARG A 196 -32.48 40.89 27.99
C ARG A 196 -31.69 42.05 27.40
#